data_AF-A0A9C9KR50-F1
#
_entry.id   AF-A0A9C9KR50-F1
#
_cell.length_a   1.000
_cell.length_b   1.000
_cell.length_c   1.000
_cell.angle_alpha   90.00
_cell.angle_beta   90.00
_cell.angle_gamma   90.00
#
_symmetry.space_group_name_H-M   'P 1'
#
loop_
_entity.id
_entity.type
_entity.pdbx_description
1 polymer ?
#
loop_
_entity_poly.entity_id
_entity_poly.type
_entity_poly.pdbx_seq_one_letter_code
_entity_poly.pdbx_strand_id
1 'polypeptide(L)'
;MQDIYDKARKIKLVIFDVDGVLTDGSLFIGDDGQEYKAFNSRDGHGMKMLMQTGVELAIITGRTSEVVRHRISDLGIKHIYQGQHDKRIAFASLL
;
A
#
# COMPACT_ATOMS: atom_id res chain seq x y z
N MET A 1 15.31 -13.96 -16.55
CA MET A 1 15.11 -12.49 -16.51
C MET A 1 14.01 -12.03 -17.47
N GLN A 2 13.99 -12.51 -18.73
CA GLN A 2 12.93 -12.20 -19.71
C GLN A 2 11.51 -12.44 -19.16
N ASP A 3 11.29 -13.56 -18.48
CA ASP A 3 10.01 -13.94 -17.87
C ASP A 3 9.45 -12.90 -16.87
N ILE A 4 10.30 -12.22 -16.09
CA ILE A 4 9.85 -11.20 -15.12
C ILE A 4 9.33 -9.97 -15.84
N TYR A 5 10.02 -9.53 -16.90
CA TYR A 5 9.58 -8.39 -17.71
C TYR A 5 8.28 -8.70 -18.44
N ASP A 6 8.10 -9.92 -18.93
CA ASP A 6 6.88 -10.33 -19.61
C ASP A 6 5.68 -10.44 -18.65
N LYS A 7 5.91 -10.80 -17.39
CA LYS A 7 4.90 -10.71 -16.33
C LYS A 7 4.57 -9.26 -15.97
N ALA A 8 5.60 -8.42 -15.75
CA ALA A 8 5.44 -7.02 -15.37
C ALA A 8 4.67 -6.20 -16.42
N ARG A 9 4.88 -6.47 -17.72
CA ARG A 9 4.16 -5.82 -18.82
C ARG A 9 2.64 -6.00 -18.79
N LYS A 10 2.14 -7.05 -18.11
CA LYS A 10 0.70 -7.36 -18.03
C LYS A 10 0.01 -6.73 -16.82
N ILE A 11 0.78 -6.10 -15.93
CA ILE A 11 0.25 -5.57 -14.67
C ILE A 11 -0.59 -4.32 -14.94
N LYS A 12 -1.84 -4.34 -14.47
CA LYS A 12 -2.78 -3.22 -14.49
C LYS A 12 -3.12 -2.69 -13.10
N LEU A 13 -2.83 -3.50 -12.07
CA LEU A 13 -3.08 -3.20 -10.67
C LEU A 13 -1.89 -3.71 -9.85
N VAL A 14 -1.37 -2.88 -8.94
CA VAL A 14 -0.40 -3.29 -7.91
C VAL A 14 -1.02 -3.09 -6.54
N ILE A 15 -0.96 -4.15 -5.73
CA ILE A 15 -1.49 -4.16 -4.37
C ILE A 15 -0.30 -4.21 -3.41
N PHE A 16 -0.25 -3.27 -2.47
CA PHE A 16 0.79 -3.26 -1.43
C PHE A 16 0.19 -3.62 -0.06
N ASP A 17 0.99 -4.33 0.73
CA ASP A 17 0.84 -4.31 2.19
C ASP A 17 1.42 -3.00 2.75
N VAL A 18 1.21 -2.73 4.03
CA VAL A 18 1.78 -1.56 4.70
C VAL A 18 2.98 -1.95 5.55
N ASP A 19 2.76 -2.69 6.63
CA ASP A 19 3.79 -2.93 7.63
C ASP A 19 4.82 -3.95 7.14
N GLY A 20 6.08 -3.52 7.03
CA GLY A 20 7.16 -4.32 6.45
C GLY A 20 7.26 -4.29 4.93
N VAL A 21 6.39 -3.52 4.25
CA VAL A 21 6.45 -3.29 2.80
C VAL A 21 6.62 -1.80 2.48
N LEU A 22 5.65 -0.97 2.89
CA LEU A 22 5.74 0.48 2.76
C LEU A 22 6.41 1.14 3.97
N THR A 23 6.61 0.36 5.04
CA THR A 23 7.38 0.68 6.23
C THR A 23 8.45 -0.39 6.43
N ASP A 24 9.38 -0.14 7.35
CA ASP A 24 10.36 -1.12 7.81
C ASP A 24 9.77 -2.18 8.76
N GLY A 25 8.47 -2.12 9.06
CA GLY A 25 7.77 -3.00 9.99
C GLY A 25 7.82 -2.54 11.46
N SER A 26 8.51 -1.44 11.76
CA SER A 26 8.56 -0.86 13.10
C SER A 26 7.21 -0.25 13.49
N LEU A 27 6.81 -0.42 14.76
CA LEU A 27 5.64 0.22 15.34
C LEU A 27 6.08 1.17 16.46
N PHE A 28 5.79 2.45 16.28
CA PHE A 28 6.02 3.47 17.30
C PHE A 28 4.69 3.76 17.98
N ILE A 29 4.62 3.49 19.28
CA ILE A 29 3.40 3.62 20.09
C ILE A 29 3.71 4.58 21.25
N GLY A 30 2.95 5.67 21.34
CA GLY A 30 3.00 6.61 22.46
C GLY A 30 2.28 6.06 23.69
N ASP A 31 2.65 6.56 24.87
CA ASP A 31 1.98 6.27 26.15
C ASP A 31 0.55 6.85 26.21
N ASP A 32 0.25 7.81 25.34
CA ASP A 32 -1.08 8.35 25.07
C ASP A 32 -1.92 7.51 24.09
N GLY A 33 -1.36 6.40 23.59
CA GLY A 33 -2.00 5.52 22.63
C GLY A 33 -1.90 5.97 21.16
N GLN A 34 -1.15 7.04 20.85
CA GLN A 34 -0.90 7.42 19.47
C GLN A 34 0.00 6.40 18.76
N GLU A 35 -0.30 6.09 17.50
CA GLU A 35 0.54 5.28 16.64
C GLU A 35 1.23 6.14 15.59
N TYR A 36 2.52 5.89 15.35
CA TYR A 36 3.29 6.52 14.28
C TYR A 36 3.90 5.46 13.37
N LYS A 37 4.03 5.80 12.08
CA LYS A 37 4.64 4.96 11.04
C LYS A 37 5.56 5.79 10.18
N ALA A 38 6.74 5.26 9.87
CA ALA A 38 7.69 5.86 8.95
C ALA A 38 7.49 5.27 7.55
N PHE A 39 7.24 6.13 6.57
CA PHE A 39 7.13 5.76 5.15
C PHE A 39 8.29 6.36 4.36
N ASN A 40 8.67 5.71 3.26
CA ASN A 40 9.70 6.25 2.38
C ASN A 40 9.12 7.26 1.37
N SER A 41 9.80 8.40 1.20
CA SER A 41 9.43 9.39 0.19
C SER A 41 9.68 8.92 -1.24
N ARG A 42 10.73 8.10 -1.47
CA ARG A 42 11.04 7.52 -2.78
C ARG A 42 9.97 6.55 -3.24
N ASP A 43 9.43 5.73 -2.32
CA ASP A 43 8.32 4.83 -2.63
C ASP A 43 7.07 5.63 -3.02
N GLY A 44 6.79 6.73 -2.31
CA GLY A 44 5.73 7.68 -2.68
C GLY A 44 5.88 8.21 -4.11
N HIS A 45 7.10 8.61 -4.48
CA HIS A 45 7.39 9.08 -5.83
C HIS A 45 7.22 7.97 -6.88
N GLY A 46 7.76 6.77 -6.62
CA GLY A 46 7.61 5.62 -7.52
C GLY A 46 6.15 5.20 -7.73
N MET A 47 5.34 5.22 -6.67
CA MET A 47 3.90 4.96 -6.76
C MET A 47 3.18 6.01 -7.62
N LYS A 48 3.49 7.30 -7.46
CA LYS A 48 2.92 8.36 -8.31
C LYS A 48 3.32 8.18 -9.77
N MET A 49 4.59 7.89 -10.05
CA MET A 49 5.08 7.60 -11.41
C MET A 49 4.35 6.40 -12.02
N LEU A 50 4.16 5.33 -11.25
CA LEU A 50 3.45 4.13 -11.73
C LEU A 50 1.97 4.43 -12.03
N MET A 51 1.28 5.21 -11.19
CA MET A 51 -0.09 5.63 -11.48
C MET A 51 -0.21 6.48 -12.75
N GLN A 52 0.81 7.28 -13.08
CA GLN A 52 0.84 8.08 -14.30
C GLN A 52 0.90 7.23 -15.58
N THR A 53 1.29 5.95 -15.50
CA THR A 53 1.25 5.03 -16.64
C THR A 53 -0.11 4.36 -16.82
N GLY A 54 -1.08 4.63 -15.94
CA GLY A 54 -2.41 4.03 -15.93
C GLY A 54 -2.54 2.76 -15.09
N VAL A 55 -1.48 2.36 -14.38
CA VAL A 55 -1.54 1.25 -13.43
C VAL A 55 -2.25 1.71 -12.15
N GLU A 56 -3.31 1.01 -11.76
CA GLU A 56 -4.02 1.27 -10.51
C GLU A 56 -3.23 0.76 -9.30
N LEU A 57 -3.41 1.41 -8.16
CA LEU A 57 -2.80 1.00 -6.89
C LEU A 57 -3.88 0.70 -5.86
N ALA A 58 -3.62 -0.32 -5.03
CA ALA A 58 -4.43 -0.63 -3.87
C ALA A 58 -3.58 -0.98 -2.64
N ILE A 59 -4.16 -0.80 -1.46
CA ILE A 59 -3.57 -1.14 -0.18
C ILE A 59 -4.45 -2.14 0.54
N ILE A 60 -3.87 -3.26 0.98
CA ILE A 60 -4.55 -4.22 1.85
C ILE A 60 -3.66 -4.50 3.06
N THR A 61 -4.05 -4.00 4.23
CA THR A 61 -3.34 -4.20 5.50
C THR A 61 -4.24 -4.82 6.55
N GLY A 62 -3.63 -5.63 7.42
CA GLY A 62 -4.32 -6.23 8.57
C GLY A 62 -4.54 -5.25 9.73
N ARG A 63 -3.79 -4.14 9.79
CA ARG A 63 -3.96 -3.12 10.82
C ARG A 63 -4.90 -2.01 10.34
N THR A 64 -5.46 -1.28 11.30
CA THR A 64 -6.25 -0.06 11.03
C THR A 64 -5.58 1.09 11.75
N SER A 65 -5.17 2.13 11.00
CA SER A 65 -4.72 3.38 11.60
C SER A 65 -5.01 4.59 10.70
N GLU A 66 -5.15 5.76 11.33
CA GLU A 66 -5.35 7.02 10.62
C GLU A 66 -4.09 7.44 9.86
N VAL A 67 -2.91 7.07 10.34
CA VAL A 67 -1.63 7.36 9.67
C VAL A 67 -1.58 6.73 8.27
N VAL A 68 -2.03 5.47 8.14
CA VAL A 68 -2.15 4.84 6.82
C VAL A 68 -3.16 5.60 5.96
N ARG A 69 -4.35 5.90 6.49
CA ARG A 69 -5.38 6.63 5.74
C ARG A 69 -4.86 7.96 5.18
N HIS A 70 -4.20 8.77 6.00
CA HIS A 70 -3.62 10.04 5.58
C HIS A 70 -2.57 9.86 4.49
N ARG A 71 -1.63 8.91 4.67
CA ARG A 71 -0.56 8.68 3.69
C ARG A 71 -1.10 8.22 2.34
N ILE A 72 -2.06 7.30 2.34
CA ILE A 72 -2.64 6.74 1.11
C ILE A 72 -3.49 7.79 0.39
N SER A 73 -4.22 8.62 1.13
CA SER A 73 -4.97 9.77 0.57
C SER A 73 -4.05 10.83 -0.05
N ASP A 74 -2.94 11.18 0.60
CA ASP A 74 -1.91 12.10 0.05
C ASP A 74 -1.33 11.57 -1.28
N LEU A 75 -1.13 10.25 -1.35
CA LEU A 75 -0.72 9.59 -2.59
C LEU A 75 -1.83 9.51 -3.64
N GLY A 76 -3.08 9.81 -3.31
CA GLY A 76 -4.21 9.76 -4.24
C GLY A 76 -4.61 8.33 -4.64
N ILE A 77 -4.23 7.35 -3.82
CA ILE A 77 -4.58 5.95 -4.02
C ILE A 77 -6.02 5.75 -3.56
N LYS A 78 -6.87 5.21 -4.44
CA LYS A 78 -8.31 5.13 -4.23
C LYS A 78 -8.73 3.91 -3.40
N HIS A 79 -8.00 2.82 -3.55
CA HIS A 79 -8.37 1.51 -3.01
C HIS A 79 -7.61 1.26 -1.71
N ILE A 80 -8.27 1.42 -0.57
CA ILE A 80 -7.70 1.18 0.76
C ILE A 80 -8.58 0.25 1.57
N TYR A 81 -7.98 -0.87 2.01
CA TYR A 81 -8.63 -1.88 2.84
C TYR A 81 -7.77 -2.09 4.09
N GLN A 82 -8.26 -1.56 5.21
CA GLN A 82 -7.64 -1.72 6.53
C GLN A 82 -8.39 -2.75 7.37
N GLY A 83 -7.73 -3.28 8.40
CA GLY A 83 -8.32 -4.27 9.30
C GLY A 83 -8.60 -5.63 8.64
N GLN A 84 -7.98 -5.92 7.49
CA GLN A 84 -8.22 -7.15 6.73
C GLN A 84 -7.30 -8.27 7.18
N HIS A 85 -7.73 -9.04 8.19
CA HIS A 85 -7.04 -10.26 8.61
C HIS A 85 -7.06 -11.33 7.50
N ASP A 86 -8.22 -11.51 6.86
CA ASP A 86 -8.33 -12.29 5.64
C ASP A 86 -8.28 -11.38 4.40
N LYS A 87 -7.07 -11.14 3.90
CA LYS A 87 -6.83 -10.27 2.74
C LYS A 87 -7.49 -10.76 1.45
N ARG A 88 -7.93 -12.03 1.38
CA ARG A 88 -8.58 -12.60 0.19
C ARG A 88 -9.92 -11.93 -0.09
N ILE A 89 -10.61 -11.46 0.94
CA ILE A 89 -11.89 -10.76 0.82
C ILE A 89 -11.70 -9.44 0.06
N ALA A 90 -10.76 -8.62 0.52
CA ALA A 90 -10.41 -7.36 -0.15
C ALA A 90 -9.84 -7.60 -1.56
N PHE A 91 -8.98 -8.61 -1.71
CA PHE A 91 -8.44 -8.99 -3.02
C PHE A 91 -9.54 -9.34 -4.03
N ALA A 92 -10.53 -10.14 -3.63
CA ALA A 92 -11.63 -10.52 -4.51
C ALA A 92 -12.49 -9.32 -4.95
N SER A 93 -12.56 -8.25 -4.15
CA SER A 93 -13.29 -7.02 -4.51
C SER A 93 -12.60 -6.15 -5.56
N LEU A 94 -11.35 -6.46 -5.89
CA LEU A 94 -10.50 -5.72 -6.84
C LEU A 94 -10.30 -6.46 -8.17
N LEU A 95 -10.84 -7.68 -8.31
CA LEU A 95 -10.82 -8.47 -9.55
C LEU A 95 -11.99 -8.10 -10.47
#